data_AF-A0A767S637-F1
#
_entry.id   AF-A0A767S637-F1
#
_cell.length_a   1.000
_cell.length_b   1.000
_cell.length_c   1.000
_cell.angle_alpha   90.00
_cell.angle_beta   90.00
_cell.angle_gamma   90.00
#
_symmetry.space_group_name_H-M   'P 1'
#
loop_
_entity.id
_entity.type
_entity.pdbx_description
1 polymer ?
#
loop_
_entity_poly.entity_id
_entity_poly.type
_entity_poly.pdbx_seq_one_letter_code
_entity_poly.pdbx_strand_id
1 'polypeptide(L)'
;MSEATRRQVDNALCRGRAEVVDIDAARMVSDSAEQEIASVVEQACALLSQHRHTILRTSRRAEDRQLIDALCEKSAMSRQQLGERLSQRLGVVTLNIIEQARIGGLFLTGGDIATAVAGALGAEGYRIQSEVAPCIPCGTFVNSEIDDLPVITKAGGFGSDSTLCDALYYIEEMYCGD
;
A
#
# COMPACT_ATOMS: atom_id res chain seq x y z
N MET A 1 -8.41 -0.13 8.13
CA MET A 1 -8.83 0.32 6.78
C MET A 1 -10.18 1.05 6.86
N SER A 2 -10.38 2.11 6.06
CA SER A 2 -11.68 2.80 5.91
C SER A 2 -12.68 1.92 5.14
N GLU A 3 -13.97 2.27 5.17
CA GLU A 3 -14.97 1.56 4.38
C GLU A 3 -14.80 1.78 2.87
N ALA A 4 -14.49 3.01 2.45
CA ALA A 4 -14.23 3.33 1.04
C ALA A 4 -13.07 2.51 0.46
N THR A 5 -11.94 2.44 1.16
CA THR A 5 -10.80 1.63 0.71
C THR A 5 -11.14 0.14 0.63
N ARG A 6 -11.96 -0.39 1.55
CA ARG A 6 -12.42 -1.80 1.46
C ARG A 6 -13.23 -2.04 0.19
N ARG A 7 -14.25 -1.22 -0.07
CA ARG A 7 -15.09 -1.38 -1.28
C ARG A 7 -14.27 -1.26 -2.56
N GLN A 8 -13.26 -0.38 -2.58
CA GLN A 8 -12.33 -0.23 -3.71
C GLN A 8 -11.47 -1.48 -3.94
N VAL A 9 -10.93 -2.08 -2.87
CA VAL A 9 -10.19 -3.34 -2.95
C VAL A 9 -11.10 -4.48 -3.41
N ASP A 10 -12.28 -4.62 -2.80
CA ASP A 10 -13.25 -5.65 -3.17
C ASP A 10 -13.68 -5.51 -4.64
N ASN A 11 -13.88 -4.29 -5.12
CA ASN A 11 -14.21 -4.02 -6.52
C ASN A 11 -13.09 -4.48 -7.48
N ALA A 12 -11.82 -4.17 -7.16
CA ALA A 12 -10.67 -4.59 -7.96
C ALA A 12 -10.52 -6.11 -7.99
N LEU A 13 -10.71 -6.78 -6.85
CA LEU A 13 -10.69 -8.24 -6.74
C LEU A 13 -11.83 -8.89 -7.53
N CYS A 14 -13.07 -8.42 -7.38
CA CYS A 14 -14.23 -8.96 -8.10
C CYS A 14 -14.09 -8.84 -9.62
N ARG A 15 -13.35 -7.84 -10.10
CA ARG A 15 -13.04 -7.63 -11.53
C ARG A 15 -11.81 -8.40 -12.01
N GLY A 16 -11.13 -9.14 -11.13
CA GLY A 16 -9.89 -9.86 -11.45
C GLY A 16 -8.73 -8.94 -11.85
N ARG A 17 -8.76 -7.68 -11.40
CA ARG A 17 -7.78 -6.65 -11.77
C ARG A 17 -6.52 -6.68 -10.90
N ALA A 18 -6.59 -7.26 -9.71
CA ALA A 18 -5.45 -7.37 -8.81
C ALA A 18 -5.55 -8.62 -7.94
N GLU A 19 -4.42 -9.02 -7.38
CA GLU A 19 -4.30 -10.04 -6.34
C GLU A 19 -3.98 -9.37 -5.00
N VAL A 20 -4.27 -10.04 -3.90
CA VAL A 20 -4.01 -9.52 -2.56
C VAL A 20 -3.00 -10.39 -1.82
N VAL A 21 -2.05 -9.72 -1.18
CA VAL A 21 -1.23 -10.30 -0.11
C VAL A 21 -1.74 -9.73 1.21
N ASP A 22 -2.34 -10.59 2.02
CA ASP A 22 -2.81 -10.24 3.35
C ASP A 22 -1.62 -10.20 4.32
N ILE A 23 -1.55 -9.14 5.13
CA ILE A 23 -0.50 -8.89 6.12
C ILE A 23 -1.10 -9.10 7.50
N ASP A 24 -0.51 -9.99 8.29
CA ASP A 24 -0.94 -10.20 9.67
C ASP A 24 -0.37 -9.08 10.55
N ALA A 25 -1.25 -8.13 10.90
CA ALA A 25 -0.90 -7.01 11.76
C ALA A 25 -0.36 -7.45 13.14
N ALA A 26 -0.78 -8.61 13.67
CA ALA A 26 -0.30 -9.12 14.94
C ALA A 26 1.14 -9.60 14.85
N ARG A 27 1.50 -10.25 13.74
CA ARG A 27 2.86 -10.73 13.48
C ARG A 27 3.80 -9.59 13.13
N MET A 28 3.32 -8.57 12.41
CA MET A 28 4.11 -7.39 12.03
C MET A 28 4.61 -6.55 13.20
N VAL A 29 3.96 -6.66 14.36
CA VAL A 29 4.29 -5.88 15.57
C VAL A 29 4.84 -6.71 16.72
N SER A 30 5.04 -8.02 16.51
CA SER A 30 5.64 -8.94 17.48
C SER A 30 7.08 -9.29 17.10
N ASP A 31 7.69 -10.21 17.85
CA ASP A 31 9.02 -10.75 17.56
C ASP A 31 9.08 -11.53 16.23
N SER A 32 7.93 -11.89 15.65
CA SER A 32 7.86 -12.56 14.34
C SER A 32 7.82 -11.60 13.15
N ALA A 33 8.02 -10.30 13.36
CA ALA A 33 7.87 -9.29 12.33
C ALA A 33 8.79 -9.52 11.12
N GLU A 34 10.03 -9.96 11.34
CA GLU A 34 10.97 -10.22 10.24
C GLU A 34 10.52 -11.39 9.35
N GLN A 35 9.96 -12.44 9.96
CA GLN A 35 9.44 -13.58 9.21
C GLN A 35 8.18 -13.21 8.43
N GLU A 36 7.30 -12.40 9.03
CA GLU A 36 6.10 -11.89 8.35
C GLU A 36 6.49 -10.98 7.17
N ILE A 37 7.45 -10.06 7.36
CA ILE A 37 7.97 -9.21 6.27
C ILE A 37 8.51 -10.08 5.14
N ALA A 38 9.39 -11.03 5.45
CA ALA A 38 9.98 -11.90 4.42
C ALA A 38 8.91 -12.67 3.64
N SER A 39 7.90 -13.23 4.34
CA SER A 39 6.80 -13.96 3.71
C SER A 39 5.93 -13.07 2.82
N VAL A 40 5.63 -11.85 3.24
CA VAL A 40 4.84 -10.88 2.46
C VAL A 40 5.61 -10.45 1.21
N VAL A 41 6.90 -10.16 1.35
CA VAL A 41 7.77 -9.77 0.23
C VAL A 41 7.86 -10.90 -0.80
N GLU A 42 8.11 -12.13 -0.37
CA GLU A 42 8.17 -13.30 -1.26
C GLU A 42 6.87 -13.47 -2.08
N GLN A 43 5.72 -13.41 -1.41
CA GLN A 43 4.41 -13.51 -2.06
C GLN A 43 4.17 -12.38 -3.05
N ALA A 44 4.49 -11.14 -2.67
CA ALA A 44 4.30 -9.99 -3.54
C ALA A 44 5.20 -10.06 -4.77
N CYS A 45 6.48 -10.40 -4.62
CA CYS A 45 7.40 -10.58 -5.73
C CYS A 45 6.96 -11.71 -6.67
N ALA A 46 6.44 -12.81 -6.14
CA ALA A 46 5.92 -13.91 -6.95
C ALA A 46 4.74 -13.46 -7.84
N LEU A 47 3.81 -12.65 -7.32
CA LEU A 47 2.68 -12.10 -8.06
C LEU A 47 3.12 -11.06 -9.10
N LEU A 48 4.02 -10.16 -8.72
CA LEU A 48 4.57 -9.14 -9.62
C LEU A 48 5.35 -9.78 -10.79
N SER A 49 6.07 -10.88 -10.55
CA SER A 49 6.78 -11.63 -11.62
C SER A 49 5.85 -12.24 -12.66
N GLN A 50 4.57 -12.41 -12.31
CA GLN A 50 3.50 -12.88 -13.20
C GLN A 50 2.74 -11.71 -13.85
N HIS A 51 3.27 -10.48 -13.74
CA HIS A 51 2.65 -9.24 -14.23
C HIS A 51 1.25 -8.99 -13.65
N ARG A 52 1.02 -9.38 -12.38
CA ARG A 52 -0.23 -9.15 -11.65
C ARG A 52 -0.12 -7.91 -10.78
N HIS A 53 -1.10 -7.02 -10.86
CA HIS A 53 -1.27 -5.95 -9.88
C HIS A 53 -1.43 -6.56 -8.49
N THR A 54 -0.67 -6.05 -7.52
CA THR A 54 -0.56 -6.65 -6.19
C THR A 54 -0.94 -5.64 -5.13
N ILE A 55 -1.91 -5.99 -4.29
CA ILE A 55 -2.42 -5.15 -3.19
C ILE A 55 -1.90 -5.72 -1.88
N LEU A 56 -1.20 -4.89 -1.10
CA LEU A 56 -0.84 -5.20 0.28
C LEU A 56 -1.92 -4.66 1.22
N ARG A 57 -2.48 -5.50 2.11
CA ARG A 57 -3.45 -5.02 3.11
C ARG A 57 -3.30 -5.69 4.47
N THR A 58 -3.50 -4.91 5.53
CA THR A 58 -3.41 -5.38 6.93
C THR A 58 -4.76 -5.82 7.54
N SER A 59 -5.87 -5.62 6.84
CA SER A 59 -7.21 -5.94 7.37
C SER A 59 -8.17 -6.27 6.23
N ARG A 60 -8.99 -7.29 6.43
CA ARG A 60 -9.99 -7.79 5.48
C ARG A 60 -11.40 -7.33 5.82
N ARG A 61 -11.73 -7.18 7.11
CA ARG A 61 -13.11 -6.91 7.58
C ARG A 61 -13.19 -5.70 8.50
N ALA A 62 -14.41 -5.24 8.75
CA ALA A 62 -14.65 -4.21 9.76
C ALA A 62 -14.46 -4.74 11.19
N GLU A 63 -14.68 -6.04 11.39
CA GLU A 63 -14.50 -6.77 12.65
C GLU A 63 -13.04 -6.81 13.11
N ASP A 64 -12.07 -6.60 12.20
CA ASP A 64 -10.65 -6.49 12.53
C ASP A 64 -10.34 -5.29 13.45
N ARG A 65 -11.30 -4.39 13.69
CA ARG A 65 -11.16 -3.33 14.71
C ARG A 65 -11.01 -3.90 16.13
N GLN A 66 -11.68 -5.00 16.45
CA GLN A 66 -11.54 -5.66 17.76
C GLN A 66 -10.15 -6.29 17.92
N LEU A 67 -9.59 -6.81 16.82
CA LEU A 67 -8.21 -7.29 16.77
C LEU A 67 -7.21 -6.17 17.06
N ILE A 68 -7.46 -4.94 16.56
CA ILE A 68 -6.61 -3.79 16.86
C ILE A 68 -6.63 -3.42 18.34
N ASP A 69 -7.79 -3.43 19.00
CA ASP A 69 -7.86 -3.13 20.44
C ASP A 69 -7.12 -4.19 21.27
N ALA A 70 -7.35 -5.47 20.98
CA ALA A 70 -6.62 -6.57 21.63
C ALA A 70 -5.10 -6.49 21.36
N LEU A 71 -4.69 -6.06 20.16
CA LEU A 71 -3.29 -5.86 19.83
C LEU A 71 -2.67 -4.71 20.60
N CYS A 72 -3.38 -3.59 20.77
CA CYS A 72 -2.93 -2.46 21.57
C CYS A 72 -2.68 -2.89 23.02
N GLU A 73 -3.61 -3.66 23.61
CA GLU A 73 -3.45 -4.20 24.96
C GLU A 73 -2.24 -5.13 25.07
N LYS A 74 -2.11 -6.09 24.15
CA LYS A 74 -1.03 -7.09 24.19
C LYS A 74 0.36 -6.48 23.95
N SER A 75 0.45 -5.45 23.09
CA SER A 75 1.70 -4.78 22.76
C SER A 75 2.04 -3.62 23.69
N ALA A 76 1.13 -3.26 24.61
CA ALA A 76 1.23 -2.06 25.45
C ALA A 76 1.42 -0.77 24.62
N MET A 77 0.76 -0.69 23.47
CA MET A 77 0.83 0.44 22.53
C MET A 77 -0.53 1.12 22.43
N SER A 78 -0.53 2.45 22.28
CA SER A 78 -1.73 3.16 21.85
C SER A 78 -2.07 2.83 20.40
N ARG A 79 -3.33 3.06 20.00
CA ARG A 79 -3.77 2.88 18.60
C ARG A 79 -2.93 3.70 17.61
N GLN A 80 -2.49 4.89 18.01
CA GLN A 80 -1.62 5.74 17.20
C GLN A 80 -0.25 5.08 17.01
N GLN A 81 0.42 4.70 18.10
CA GLN A 81 1.73 4.05 18.04
C GLN A 81 1.69 2.74 17.24
N LEU A 82 0.60 1.97 17.36
CA LEU A 82 0.42 0.75 16.58
C LEU A 82 0.29 1.07 15.08
N GLY A 83 -0.50 2.09 14.73
CA GLY A 83 -0.63 2.57 13.35
C GLY A 83 0.70 3.04 12.76
N GLU A 84 1.44 3.86 13.51
CA GLU A 84 2.78 4.33 13.13
C GLU A 84 3.74 3.14 12.91
N ARG A 85 3.77 2.18 13.84
CA ARG A 85 4.61 0.98 13.72
C ARG A 85 4.25 0.15 12.49
N LEU A 86 2.97 -0.07 12.22
CA LEU A 86 2.51 -0.80 11.04
C LEU A 86 2.89 -0.05 9.75
N SER A 87 2.71 1.27 9.72
CA SER A 87 3.06 2.10 8.55
C SER A 87 4.56 2.05 8.26
N GLN A 88 5.42 2.16 9.27
CA GLN A 88 6.87 2.03 9.12
C GLN A 88 7.26 0.65 8.59
N ARG A 89 6.65 -0.41 9.11
CA ARG A 89 6.89 -1.77 8.62
C ARG A 89 6.41 -1.97 7.20
N LEU A 90 5.29 -1.36 6.80
CA LEU A 90 4.85 -1.34 5.40
C LEU A 90 5.85 -0.60 4.49
N GLY A 91 6.44 0.51 4.95
CA GLY A 91 7.53 1.18 4.24
C GLY A 91 8.71 0.24 3.96
N VAL A 92 9.14 -0.52 4.97
CA VAL A 92 10.21 -1.53 4.82
C VAL A 92 9.80 -2.64 3.85
N VAL A 93 8.57 -3.15 3.94
CA VAL A 93 8.05 -4.15 2.99
C VAL A 93 8.09 -3.61 1.56
N THR A 94 7.65 -2.38 1.35
CA THR A 94 7.64 -1.73 0.03
C THR A 94 9.06 -1.61 -0.54
N LEU A 95 10.03 -1.12 0.24
CA LEU A 95 11.43 -1.05 -0.17
C LEU A 95 11.96 -2.43 -0.58
N ASN A 96 11.79 -3.44 0.28
CA ASN A 96 12.27 -4.80 0.02
C ASN A 96 11.65 -5.42 -1.24
N ILE A 97 10.40 -5.10 -1.56
CA ILE A 97 9.74 -5.55 -2.80
C ILE A 97 10.37 -4.88 -4.02
N ILE A 98 10.57 -3.57 -3.96
CA ILE A 98 11.13 -2.78 -5.08
C ILE A 98 12.57 -3.21 -5.41
N GLU A 99 13.36 -3.57 -4.40
CA GLU A 99 14.71 -4.10 -4.59
C GLU A 99 14.73 -5.47 -5.31
N GLN A 100 13.62 -6.23 -5.24
CA GLN A 100 13.55 -7.61 -5.73
C GLN A 100 12.65 -7.80 -6.96
N ALA A 101 11.72 -6.87 -7.21
CA ALA A 101 10.75 -6.96 -8.29
C ALA A 101 10.54 -5.59 -8.96
N ARG A 102 10.40 -5.61 -10.29
CA ARG A 102 10.02 -4.42 -11.05
C ARG A 102 8.54 -4.13 -10.85
N ILE A 103 8.22 -2.87 -10.58
CA ILE A 103 6.86 -2.36 -10.49
C ILE A 103 6.64 -1.24 -11.53
N GLY A 104 5.40 -1.04 -11.95
CA GLY A 104 5.02 0.09 -12.81
C GLY A 104 4.60 1.34 -12.04
N GLY A 105 4.50 1.28 -10.71
CA GLY A 105 4.08 2.42 -9.91
C GLY A 105 3.55 2.01 -8.54
N LEU A 106 3.25 3.01 -7.71
CA LEU A 106 2.72 2.82 -6.38
C LEU A 106 1.35 3.47 -6.23
N PHE A 107 0.43 2.77 -5.58
CA PHE A 107 -0.82 3.34 -5.08
C PHE A 107 -0.84 3.27 -3.56
N LEU A 108 -0.79 4.42 -2.90
CA LEU A 108 -0.68 4.53 -1.45
C LEU A 108 -1.97 5.12 -0.87
N THR A 109 -2.65 4.36 0.01
CA THR A 109 -3.92 4.77 0.61
C THR A 109 -3.81 4.93 2.13
N GLY A 110 -4.06 6.14 2.61
CA GLY A 110 -3.82 6.57 3.99
C GLY A 110 -2.57 7.45 4.10
N GLY A 111 -2.69 8.56 4.84
CA GLY A 111 -1.60 9.54 4.99
C GLY A 111 -0.37 8.94 5.67
N ASP A 112 -0.56 8.20 6.76
CA ASP A 112 0.53 7.56 7.50
C ASP A 112 1.30 6.56 6.63
N ILE A 113 0.59 5.82 5.76
CA ILE A 113 1.20 4.88 4.82
C ILE A 113 2.02 5.63 3.77
N ALA A 114 1.45 6.67 3.16
CA ALA A 114 2.14 7.47 2.16
C ALA A 114 3.44 8.08 2.72
N THR A 115 3.38 8.66 3.92
CA THR A 115 4.54 9.24 4.60
C THR A 115 5.58 8.18 4.96
N ALA A 116 5.16 7.04 5.51
CA ALA A 116 6.09 6.00 5.92
C ALA A 116 6.80 5.33 4.73
N VAL A 117 6.08 5.11 3.62
CA VAL A 117 6.67 4.58 2.37
C VAL A 117 7.61 5.61 1.75
N ALA A 118 7.20 6.88 1.66
CA ALA A 118 8.09 7.95 1.17
C ALA A 118 9.38 8.02 1.97
N GLY A 119 9.30 8.00 3.32
CA GLY A 119 10.47 8.00 4.18
C GLY A 119 11.36 6.77 4.04
N ALA A 120 10.77 5.57 3.88
CA ALA A 120 11.53 4.34 3.66
C ALA A 120 12.27 4.33 2.32
N LEU A 121 11.70 4.97 1.30
CA LEU A 121 12.31 5.12 -0.03
C LEU A 121 13.24 6.34 -0.13
N GLY A 122 13.53 7.01 0.99
CA GLY A 122 14.42 8.18 1.04
C GLY A 122 13.86 9.45 0.38
N ALA A 123 12.58 9.50 0.05
CA ALA A 123 11.99 10.62 -0.69
C ALA A 123 12.03 11.93 0.10
N GLU A 124 12.53 12.99 -0.55
CA GLU A 124 12.61 14.34 0.01
C GLU A 124 11.36 15.19 -0.28
N GLY A 125 10.50 14.71 -1.18
CA GLY A 125 9.27 15.40 -1.54
C GLY A 125 8.39 14.61 -2.51
N TYR A 126 7.23 15.17 -2.81
CA TYR A 126 6.27 14.61 -3.76
C TYR A 126 5.89 15.66 -4.79
N ARG A 127 6.23 15.40 -6.06
CA ARG A 127 5.93 16.30 -7.17
C ARG A 127 4.65 15.83 -7.85
N ILE A 128 3.53 16.49 -7.54
CA ILE A 128 2.24 16.22 -8.17
C ILE A 128 2.29 16.71 -9.62
N GLN A 129 1.85 15.85 -10.54
CA GLN A 129 1.84 16.10 -11.98
C GLN A 129 0.41 16.14 -12.52
N SER A 130 -0.46 15.28 -12.00
CA SER A 130 -1.84 15.15 -12.44
C SER A 130 -2.72 14.59 -11.32
N GLU A 131 -3.99 14.35 -11.62
CA GLU A 131 -4.91 13.63 -10.74
C GLU A 131 -5.58 12.51 -11.53
N VAL A 132 -5.65 11.32 -10.94
CA VAL A 132 -6.41 10.18 -11.51
C VAL A 132 -7.91 10.44 -11.44
N ALA A 133 -8.33 11.06 -10.34
CA ALA A 133 -9.68 11.48 -10.03
C ALA A 133 -9.61 12.65 -9.03
N PRO A 134 -10.69 13.42 -8.82
CA PRO A 134 -10.66 14.54 -7.87
C PRO A 134 -10.12 14.14 -6.50
N CYS A 135 -9.10 14.86 -6.02
CA CYS A 135 -8.38 14.61 -4.76
C CYS A 135 -7.59 13.29 -4.71
N ILE A 136 -7.29 12.69 -5.87
CA ILE A 136 -6.44 11.49 -6.02
C ILE A 136 -5.22 11.86 -6.89
N PRO A 137 -4.21 12.54 -6.32
CA PRO A 137 -3.05 13.00 -7.08
C PRO A 137 -2.19 11.84 -7.57
N CYS A 138 -1.58 12.04 -8.74
CA CYS A 138 -0.51 11.24 -9.31
C CYS A 138 0.72 12.13 -9.54
N GLY A 139 1.90 11.61 -9.24
CA GLY A 139 3.15 12.36 -9.33
C GLY A 139 4.34 11.45 -9.12
N THR A 140 5.51 12.01 -8.81
CA THR A 140 6.72 11.24 -8.51
C THR A 140 7.35 11.66 -7.19
N PHE A 141 8.05 10.72 -6.54
CA PHE A 141 8.88 11.05 -5.38
C PHE A 141 10.18 11.73 -5.82
N VAL A 142 10.59 12.74 -5.08
CA VAL A 142 11.82 13.51 -5.36
C VAL A 142 12.97 12.88 -4.59
N ASN A 143 14.09 12.60 -5.28
CA ASN A 143 15.31 12.02 -4.71
C ASN A 143 15.02 10.74 -3.91
N SER A 144 14.47 9.71 -4.59
CA SER A 144 14.05 8.46 -3.94
C SER A 144 14.55 7.23 -4.69
N GLU A 145 14.52 6.07 -4.03
CA GLU A 145 14.94 4.76 -4.58
C GLU A 145 14.12 4.29 -5.80
N ILE A 146 13.01 4.96 -6.14
CA ILE A 146 12.09 4.57 -7.23
C ILE A 146 12.15 5.49 -8.45
N ASP A 147 13.17 6.36 -8.55
CA ASP A 147 13.33 7.33 -9.65
C ASP A 147 12.01 8.06 -9.99
N ASP A 148 11.61 8.05 -11.27
CA ASP A 148 10.41 8.70 -11.80
C ASP A 148 9.19 7.76 -11.85
N LEU A 149 9.15 6.67 -11.07
CA LEU A 149 7.97 5.80 -11.00
C LEU A 149 6.74 6.59 -10.53
N PRO A 150 5.57 6.40 -11.17
CA PRO A 150 4.35 7.10 -10.78
C PRO A 150 3.89 6.64 -9.39
N VAL A 151 3.62 7.62 -8.54
CA VAL A 151 3.08 7.45 -7.20
C VAL A 151 1.73 8.15 -7.13
N ILE A 152 0.69 7.35 -6.93
CA ILE A 152 -0.68 7.79 -6.68
C ILE A 152 -0.91 7.74 -5.17
N THR A 153 -1.39 8.83 -4.59
CA THR A 153 -1.76 8.86 -3.16
C THR A 153 -3.24 9.14 -2.99
N LYS A 154 -3.83 8.57 -1.95
CA LYS A 154 -5.25 8.74 -1.64
C LYS A 154 -5.48 8.79 -0.14
N ALA A 155 -6.25 9.77 0.33
CA ALA A 155 -6.78 9.75 1.68
C ALA A 155 -7.80 8.61 1.86
N GLY A 156 -7.75 7.89 2.99
CA GLY A 156 -8.52 6.64 3.16
C GLY A 156 -10.03 6.78 2.89
N GLY A 157 -10.65 7.91 3.20
CA GLY A 157 -12.10 8.13 2.99
C GLY A 157 -12.52 8.62 1.60
N PHE A 158 -11.58 8.84 0.68
CA PHE A 158 -11.85 9.48 -0.61
C PHE A 158 -11.98 8.47 -1.76
N GLY A 159 -12.56 8.94 -2.86
CA GLY A 159 -12.76 8.19 -4.10
C GLY A 159 -14.11 7.45 -4.17
N SER A 160 -14.51 7.10 -5.39
CA SER A 160 -15.60 6.18 -5.70
C SER A 160 -15.16 4.72 -5.45
N ASP A 161 -16.09 3.78 -5.59
CA ASP A 161 -15.75 2.35 -5.53
C ASP A 161 -14.86 1.88 -6.70
N SER A 162 -14.77 2.66 -7.79
CA SER A 162 -13.90 2.38 -8.95
C SER A 162 -12.48 2.93 -8.80
N THR A 163 -12.22 3.83 -7.84
CA THR A 163 -10.97 4.61 -7.77
C THR A 163 -9.69 3.75 -7.83
N LEU A 164 -9.68 2.58 -7.19
CA LEU A 164 -8.52 1.70 -7.28
C LEU A 164 -8.35 1.12 -8.69
N CYS A 165 -9.44 0.66 -9.34
CA CYS A 165 -9.39 0.20 -10.72
C CYS A 165 -8.95 1.33 -11.68
N ASP A 166 -9.45 2.54 -11.46
CA ASP A 166 -9.11 3.71 -12.26
C ASP A 166 -7.61 4.05 -12.13
N ALA A 167 -7.06 3.95 -10.92
CA ALA A 167 -5.63 4.11 -10.67
C ALA A 167 -4.77 3.03 -11.32
N LEU A 168 -5.19 1.76 -11.29
CA LEU A 168 -4.49 0.68 -11.98
C LEU A 168 -4.48 0.91 -13.49
N TYR A 169 -5.61 1.30 -14.07
CA TYR A 169 -5.72 1.64 -15.49
C TYR A 169 -4.85 2.85 -15.85
N TYR A 170 -4.83 3.88 -15.00
CA TYR A 170 -4.00 5.06 -15.19
C TYR A 170 -2.51 4.70 -15.28
N ILE A 171 -2.02 3.81 -14.41
CA ILE A 171 -0.63 3.33 -14.46
C ILE A 171 -0.38 2.53 -15.74
N GLU A 172 -1.30 1.63 -16.13
CA GLU A 172 -1.17 0.85 -17.37
C GLU A 172 -1.04 1.76 -18.60
N GLU A 173 -1.88 2.80 -18.73
CA GLU A 173 -1.86 3.73 -19.86
C GLU A 173 -0.54 4.50 -20.00
N MET A 174 0.16 4.78 -18.89
CA MET A 174 1.47 5.44 -18.93
C MET A 174 2.54 4.62 -19.66
N TYR A 175 2.35 3.30 -19.79
CA TYR A 175 3.28 2.39 -20.46
C TYR A 175 2.72 1.79 -21.75
N CYS A 176 1.47 2.07 -22.11
CA CYS A 176 0.88 1.64 -23.38
C CYS A 176 1.19 2.59 -24.55
N GLY A 177 1.87 3.71 -24.28
CA GLY A 177 2.30 4.68 -25.29
C GLY A 177 3.76 4.56 -25.67
N ASP A 178 4.16 3.43 -26.27
CA ASP A 178 5.41 3.26 -27.04
C ASP A 178 5.13 2.54 -28.36
#